data_AF-A0A957T7T9-F1
#
_entry.id   AF-A0A957T7T9-F1
#
_cell.length_a   1.000
_cell.length_b   1.000
_cell.length_c   1.000
_cell.angle_alpha   90.00
_cell.angle_beta   90.00
_cell.angle_gamma   90.00
#
_symmetry.space_group_name_H-M   'P 1'
#
loop_
_entity.id
_entity.type
_entity.pdbx_description
1 polymer ?
#
loop_
_entity_poly.entity_id
_entity_poly.type
_entity_poly.pdbx_seq_one_letter_code
_entity_poly.pdbx_strand_id
1 'polypeptide(L)'
;MLTYQGRNRATVNYLKALYFDSPEWTPCRVSLMPATWMKYREDLEEIVLAHPHIFPGYAKGTQDFDAIPSPLYEAGEHTDCWGIVWNNIEQGLDSIP
;
A
#
# COMPACT_ATOMS: atom_id res chain seq x y z
N MET A 1 18.61 -26.90 -4.21
CA MET A 1 17.26 -26.43 -4.55
C MET A 1 16.52 -26.12 -3.27
N LEU A 2 15.88 -24.95 -3.17
CA LEU A 2 14.96 -24.68 -2.08
C LEU A 2 13.77 -25.62 -2.21
N THR A 3 13.51 -26.40 -1.16
CA THR A 3 12.31 -27.23 -1.09
C THR A 3 11.11 -26.31 -0.89
N TYR A 4 10.02 -26.54 -1.62
CA TYR A 4 8.73 -25.87 -1.40
C TYR A 4 7.81 -26.63 -0.42
N GLN A 5 8.25 -27.78 0.10
CA GLN A 5 7.44 -28.58 1.00
C GLN A 5 7.05 -27.81 2.28
N GLY A 6 5.83 -28.07 2.75
CA GLY A 6 5.28 -27.48 3.98
C GLY A 6 4.89 -26.00 3.88
N ARG A 7 5.04 -25.35 2.71
CA ARG A 7 4.69 -23.93 2.53
C ARG A 7 3.32 -23.77 1.88
N ASN A 8 2.62 -22.70 2.24
CA ASN A 8 1.36 -22.35 1.59
C ASN A 8 1.58 -21.81 0.16
N ARG A 9 0.52 -21.79 -0.65
CA ARG A 9 0.57 -21.40 -2.07
C ARG A 9 1.15 -20.00 -2.29
N ALA A 10 0.80 -19.02 -1.45
CA ALA A 10 1.29 -17.65 -1.58
C ALA A 10 2.81 -17.58 -1.35
N THR A 11 3.31 -18.26 -0.32
CA THR A 11 4.75 -18.35 -0.05
C THR A 11 5.50 -19.05 -1.18
N VAL A 12 4.96 -20.17 -1.69
CA VAL A 12 5.57 -20.88 -2.83
C VAL A 12 5.66 -19.96 -4.05
N ASN A 13 4.59 -19.25 -4.40
CA ASN A 13 4.60 -18.33 -5.53
C ASN A 13 5.59 -17.16 -5.34
N TYR A 14 5.66 -16.60 -4.13
CA TYR A 14 6.62 -15.54 -3.82
C TYR A 14 8.08 -16.02 -3.96
N LEU A 15 8.40 -17.21 -3.48
CA LEU A 15 9.73 -17.80 -3.65
C LEU A 15 10.03 -18.08 -5.13
N LYS A 16 9.07 -18.64 -5.87
CA LYS A 16 9.22 -18.83 -7.32
C LYS A 16 9.51 -17.52 -8.05
N ALA A 17 8.84 -16.42 -7.67
CA ALA A 17 9.13 -15.11 -8.23
C ALA A 17 10.54 -14.61 -7.87
N LEU A 18 10.95 -14.75 -6.60
CA LEU A 18 12.27 -14.33 -6.12
C LEU A 18 13.42 -15.09 -6.80
N TYR A 19 13.24 -16.38 -7.07
CA TYR A 19 14.26 -17.25 -7.67
C TYR A 19 14.11 -17.42 -9.18
N PHE A 20 13.24 -16.64 -9.83
CA PHE A 20 12.95 -16.73 -11.27
C PHE A 20 12.53 -18.14 -11.72
N ASP A 21 11.83 -18.86 -10.84
CA ASP A 21 11.37 -20.23 -11.02
C ASP A 21 9.87 -20.27 -11.39
N SER A 22 9.53 -19.66 -12.53
CA SER A 22 8.18 -19.70 -13.15
C SER A 22 7.01 -19.56 -12.16
N PRO A 23 6.83 -18.38 -11.52
CA PRO A 23 5.70 -18.14 -10.62
C PRO A 23 4.36 -18.20 -11.37
N GLU A 24 3.31 -18.61 -10.67
CA GLU A 24 1.92 -18.61 -11.19
C GLU A 24 1.39 -17.18 -11.36
N TRP A 25 1.86 -16.23 -10.54
CA TRP A 25 1.53 -14.80 -10.67
C TRP A 25 2.71 -13.92 -10.24
N THR A 26 2.74 -12.68 -10.73
CA THR A 26 3.70 -11.67 -10.26
C THR A 26 3.25 -11.11 -8.91
N PRO A 27 4.03 -11.26 -7.82
CA PRO A 27 3.73 -10.60 -6.56
C PRO A 27 3.74 -9.09 -6.76
N CYS A 28 2.62 -8.43 -6.44
CA CYS A 28 2.49 -6.98 -6.50
C CYS A 28 1.71 -6.51 -5.28
N ARG A 29 2.09 -5.36 -4.73
CA ARG A 29 1.33 -4.66 -3.70
C ARG A 29 1.04 -3.26 -4.21
N VAL A 30 -0.23 -2.88 -4.18
CA VAL A 30 -0.69 -1.54 -4.53
C VAL A 30 -1.11 -0.85 -3.25
N SER A 31 -0.63 0.38 -3.05
CA SER A 31 -1.08 1.28 -2.01
C SER A 31 -1.63 2.54 -2.67
N LEU A 32 -2.70 3.10 -2.09
CA LEU A 32 -3.32 4.33 -2.53
C LEU A 32 -3.03 5.41 -1.49
N MET A 33 -2.64 6.60 -1.95
CA MET A 33 -2.28 7.71 -1.05
C MET A 33 -3.49 8.20 -0.25
N PRO A 34 -3.30 8.75 0.96
CA PRO A 34 -4.40 9.31 1.74
C PRO A 34 -5.19 10.38 0.97
N ALA A 35 -4.54 11.24 0.18
CA ALA A 35 -5.23 12.23 -0.65
C ALA A 35 -6.22 11.59 -1.64
N THR A 36 -5.89 10.42 -2.19
CA THR A 36 -6.78 9.69 -3.11
C THR A 36 -8.02 9.19 -2.37
N TRP A 37 -7.86 8.67 -1.16
CA TRP A 37 -8.97 8.24 -0.29
C TRP A 37 -9.84 9.42 0.14
N MET A 38 -9.24 10.51 0.61
CA MET A 38 -9.95 11.73 1.03
C MET A 38 -10.80 12.32 -0.09
N LYS A 39 -10.27 12.29 -1.33
CA LYS A 39 -10.90 12.87 -2.51
C LYS A 39 -12.07 12.04 -3.04
N TYR A 40 -11.88 10.74 -3.19
CA TYR A 40 -12.83 9.86 -3.90
C TYR A 40 -13.67 8.98 -2.98
N ARG A 41 -13.26 8.82 -1.71
CA ARG A 41 -14.04 8.16 -0.65
C ARG A 41 -14.66 6.83 -1.11
N GLU A 42 -15.98 6.73 -1.09
CA GLU A 42 -16.73 5.53 -1.45
C GLU A 42 -16.52 5.11 -2.91
N ASP A 43 -16.34 6.06 -3.85
CA ASP A 43 -16.11 5.73 -5.27
C ASP A 43 -14.80 4.95 -5.44
N LEU A 44 -13.76 5.29 -4.66
CA LEU A 44 -12.51 4.55 -4.63
C LEU A 44 -12.65 3.20 -3.91
N GLU A 45 -13.43 3.18 -2.83
CA GLU A 45 -13.73 1.94 -2.10
C GLU A 45 -14.42 0.91 -3.00
N GLU A 46 -15.34 1.34 -3.86
CA GLU A 46 -15.99 0.48 -4.85
C GLU A 46 -14.99 -0.13 -5.84
N ILE A 47 -14.00 0.66 -6.29
CA ILE A 47 -12.91 0.15 -7.13
C ILE A 47 -12.09 -0.89 -6.37
N VAL A 48 -11.73 -0.62 -5.11
CA VAL A 48 -10.95 -1.56 -4.28
C VAL A 48 -11.70 -2.87 -4.08
N LEU A 49 -13.00 -2.80 -3.75
CA LEU A 49 -13.87 -3.98 -3.59
C LEU A 49 -14.02 -4.80 -4.89
N ALA A 50 -13.99 -4.14 -6.05
CA ALA A 50 -14.04 -4.82 -7.34
C ALA A 50 -12.74 -5.57 -7.70
N HIS A 51 -11.63 -5.35 -6.98
CA HIS A 51 -10.31 -5.93 -7.28
C HIS A 51 -9.73 -6.76 -6.11
N PRO A 52 -10.41 -7.85 -5.67
CA PRO A 52 -9.99 -8.64 -4.50
C PRO A 52 -8.65 -9.37 -4.67
N HIS A 53 -8.16 -9.55 -5.89
CA HIS A 53 -6.83 -10.12 -6.14
C HIS A 53 -5.70 -9.11 -5.84
N ILE A 54 -5.96 -7.81 -6.00
CA ILE A 54 -5.03 -6.73 -5.71
C ILE A 54 -5.14 -6.31 -4.24
N PHE A 55 -6.37 -6.29 -3.71
CA PHE A 55 -6.69 -5.88 -2.34
C PHE A 55 -7.34 -7.04 -1.55
N PRO A 56 -6.59 -8.13 -1.30
CA PRO A 56 -7.14 -9.30 -0.63
C PRO A 56 -7.55 -8.98 0.81
N GLY A 57 -8.78 -9.36 1.18
CA GLY A 57 -9.30 -9.20 2.54
C GLY A 57 -9.83 -7.81 2.89
N TYR A 58 -9.88 -6.86 1.93
CA TYR A 58 -10.53 -5.58 2.15
C TYR A 58 -12.04 -5.77 2.40
N ALA A 59 -12.59 -5.06 3.38
CA ALA A 59 -14.01 -5.06 3.69
C ALA A 59 -14.57 -3.64 3.72
N LYS A 60 -15.80 -3.48 3.22
CA LYS A 60 -16.46 -2.18 3.13
C LYS A 60 -16.56 -1.53 4.51
N GLY A 61 -16.21 -0.24 4.59
CA GLY A 61 -16.28 0.56 5.82
C GLY A 61 -15.14 0.31 6.81
N THR A 62 -14.12 -0.48 6.44
CA THR A 62 -12.90 -0.62 7.26
C THR A 62 -11.90 0.53 7.08
N GLN A 63 -12.06 1.33 6.02
CA GLN A 63 -11.21 2.47 5.74
C GLN A 63 -11.80 3.74 6.35
N ASP A 64 -11.01 4.42 7.17
CA ASP A 64 -11.24 5.83 7.51
C ASP A 64 -10.66 6.69 6.39
N PHE A 65 -11.53 7.43 5.68
CA PHE A 65 -11.13 8.22 4.51
C PHE A 65 -10.30 9.45 4.87
N ASP A 66 -10.38 9.92 6.11
CA ASP A 66 -9.70 11.13 6.57
C ASP A 66 -8.48 10.80 7.45
N ALA A 67 -8.13 9.51 7.58
CA ALA A 67 -6.97 9.06 8.33
C ALA A 67 -5.64 9.52 7.71
N ILE A 68 -4.80 10.14 8.53
CA ILE A 68 -3.44 10.55 8.17
C ILE A 68 -2.43 9.66 8.90
N PRO A 69 -1.78 8.70 8.21
CA PRO A 69 -1.00 7.66 8.86
C PRO A 69 0.42 8.09 9.27
N SER A 70 0.89 9.26 8.82
CA SER A 70 2.23 9.78 9.08
C SER A 70 2.23 11.31 8.99
N PRO A 71 3.05 12.01 9.80
CA PRO A 71 3.25 13.46 9.67
C PRO A 71 3.70 13.88 8.27
N LEU A 72 4.38 13.01 7.51
CA LEU A 72 4.77 13.30 6.13
C LEU A 72 3.58 13.42 5.16
N TYR A 73 2.36 13.09 5.58
CA TYR A 73 1.15 13.37 4.81
C TYR A 73 0.40 14.61 5.30
N GLU A 74 0.86 15.28 6.35
CA GLU A 74 0.26 16.53 6.84
C GLU A 74 0.90 17.72 6.14
N ALA A 75 0.10 18.72 5.77
CA ALA A 75 0.60 19.98 5.23
C ALA A 75 1.54 20.68 6.23
N GLY A 76 2.60 21.33 5.71
CA GLY A 76 3.58 22.06 6.50
C GLY A 76 4.95 21.38 6.59
N GLU A 77 5.77 21.87 7.52
CA GLU A 77 7.13 21.40 7.73
C GLU A 77 7.20 20.33 8.82
N HIS A 78 7.92 19.25 8.55
CA HIS A 78 8.13 18.14 9.48
C HIS A 78 9.60 17.74 9.50
N THR A 79 10.19 17.63 10.69
CA THR A 79 11.56 17.14 10.85
C THR A 79 11.56 15.67 11.24
N ASP A 80 12.23 14.84 10.46
CA ASP A 80 12.33 13.40 10.73
C ASP A 80 13.39 13.07 11.81
N CYS A 81 13.54 11.77 12.12
CA CYS A 81 14.50 11.30 13.12
C CYS A 81 15.98 11.46 12.71
N TRP A 82 16.25 11.86 11.46
CA TRP A 82 17.60 12.15 10.93
C TRP A 82 17.89 13.65 10.89
N GLY A 83 16.93 14.50 11.26
CA GLY A 83 17.06 15.96 11.21
C GLY A 83 16.81 16.55 9.83
N ILE A 84 16.27 15.77 8.88
CA ILE A 84 15.86 16.27 7.57
C ILE A 84 14.53 16.99 7.73
N VAL A 85 14.42 18.21 7.20
CA VAL A 85 13.18 18.98 7.15
C VAL A 85 12.47 18.66 5.84
N TRP A 86 11.24 18.21 5.95
CA TRP A 86 10.37 17.88 4.83
C TRP A 86 9.27 18.92 4.74
N ASN A 87 8.96 19.39 3.53
CA ASN A 87 7.86 20.34 3.32
C ASN A 87 6.75 19.69 2.51
N ASN A 88 5.54 19.74 3.05
CA ASN A 88 4.34 19.26 2.40
C ASN A 88 3.42 20.41 2.01
N ILE A 89 3.10 20.50 0.72
CA ILE A 89 2.22 21.55 0.19
C ILE A 89 0.74 21.13 0.14
N GLU A 90 0.42 19.84 0.29
CA GLU A 90 -0.94 19.30 0.11
C GLU A 90 -1.18 18.07 1.00
N GLN A 91 -2.17 18.16 1.88
CA GLN A 91 -2.50 17.07 2.80
C GLN A 91 -2.85 15.78 2.05
N GLY A 92 -2.29 14.67 2.55
CA GLY A 92 -2.48 13.33 2.00
C GLY A 92 -1.59 13.01 0.80
N LEU A 93 -0.82 13.97 0.29
CA LEU A 93 0.35 13.70 -0.55
C LEU A 93 1.58 13.49 0.32
N ASP A 94 2.53 12.66 -0.12
CA ASP A 94 3.76 12.42 0.65
C ASP A 94 4.69 13.63 0.50
N SER A 95 5.31 14.05 1.60
CA SER A 95 6.24 15.17 1.61
C SER A 95 7.46 14.91 0.72
N ILE A 96 8.06 15.99 0.23
CA ILE A 96 9.37 15.97 -0.41
C ILE A 96 10.40 16.67 0.51
N PRO A 97 11.67 16.21 0.52
CA PRO A 97 12.74 16.80 1.33
C PRO A 97 13.34 18.05 0.66
#